data_AF-A0A6I4SXC7-F1
#
_entry.id   AF-A0A6I4SXC7-F1
#
_cell.length_a   1.000
_cell.length_b   1.000
_cell.length_c   1.000
_cell.angle_alpha   90.00
_cell.angle_beta   90.00
_cell.angle_gamma   90.00
#
_symmetry.space_group_name_H-M   'P 1'
#
loop_
_entity.id
_entity.type
_entity.pdbx_description
1 polymer ?
#
loop_
_entity_poly.entity_id
_entity_poly.type
_entity_poly.pdbx_seq_one_letter_code
_entity_poly.pdbx_strand_id
1 'polypeptide(L)'
;MVRALIPLACMMLLSCAPDARSIKLTDVDLSDMDTVQGIRSQLSANDGAIFANYVVKHSLTSASFCGHPLVDPNGYPPKTVGEAIELTIVRDAEDRAERIAARRPKNSWELKQERWDDLVSERDMLIDSQSMLLAKHGSEAERLPEWKSIEARKVDLESRLREMKPTVFKS
;
A
#
# COMPACT_ATOMS: atom_id res chain seq x y z
N MET A 1 -53.37 -47.72 20.94
CA MET A 1 -52.79 -46.54 20.29
C MET A 1 -51.28 -46.70 20.27
N VAL A 2 -50.71 -47.08 19.12
CA VAL A 2 -49.29 -47.41 18.97
C VAL A 2 -48.57 -46.19 18.38
N ARG A 3 -47.66 -45.57 19.14
CA ARG A 3 -46.79 -44.48 18.69
C ARG A 3 -45.58 -45.09 17.99
N ALA A 4 -45.47 -44.89 16.68
CA ALA A 4 -44.30 -45.27 15.90
C ALA A 4 -43.23 -44.15 15.97
N LEU A 5 -42.06 -44.46 16.51
CA LEU A 5 -40.86 -43.65 16.45
C LEU A 5 -40.15 -43.94 15.12
N ILE A 6 -40.05 -42.94 14.25
CA ILE A 6 -39.25 -43.01 13.02
C ILE A 6 -37.82 -42.59 13.37
N PRO A 7 -36.81 -43.48 13.29
CA PRO A 7 -35.42 -43.08 13.46
C PRO A 7 -34.98 -42.33 12.21
N LEU A 8 -34.84 -41.01 12.32
CA LEU A 8 -34.22 -40.15 11.32
C LEU A 8 -32.72 -40.44 11.30
N ALA A 9 -32.32 -41.42 10.49
CA ALA A 9 -30.93 -41.71 10.21
C ALA A 9 -30.34 -40.61 9.31
N CYS A 10 -29.83 -39.54 9.94
CA CYS A 10 -28.91 -38.62 9.28
C CYS A 10 -27.59 -39.35 8.99
N MET A 11 -27.50 -40.00 7.83
CA MET A 11 -26.23 -40.41 7.26
C MET A 11 -25.41 -39.15 6.98
N MET A 12 -24.48 -38.83 7.88
CA MET A 12 -23.42 -37.88 7.63
C MET A 12 -22.51 -38.47 6.55
N LEU A 13 -22.82 -38.15 5.29
CA LEU A 13 -21.85 -38.21 4.21
C LEU A 13 -20.78 -37.17 4.52
N LEU A 14 -19.78 -37.59 5.30
CA LEU A 14 -18.46 -36.96 5.42
C LEU A 14 -17.78 -37.06 4.04
N SER A 15 -18.31 -36.34 3.07
CA SER A 15 -17.58 -35.98 1.87
C SER A 15 -16.44 -35.09 2.34
N CYS A 16 -15.23 -35.62 2.38
CA CYS A 16 -14.01 -34.82 2.49
C CYS A 16 -13.96 -33.88 1.28
N ALA A 17 -14.66 -32.74 1.38
CA ALA A 17 -14.45 -31.65 0.46
C ALA A 17 -12.96 -31.30 0.56
N PRO A 18 -12.26 -31.15 -0.58
CA PRO A 18 -10.86 -30.76 -0.56
C PRO A 18 -10.71 -29.45 0.22
N ASP A 19 -9.72 -29.39 1.10
CA ASP A 19 -9.44 -28.21 1.91
C ASP A 19 -9.21 -27.00 0.98
N ALA A 20 -10.03 -25.96 1.12
CA ALA A 20 -9.96 -24.77 0.29
C ALA A 20 -8.58 -24.10 0.35
N ARG A 21 -7.84 -24.24 1.46
CA ARG A 21 -6.46 -23.72 1.57
C ARG A 21 -5.48 -24.43 0.63
N SER A 22 -5.76 -25.67 0.26
CA SER A 22 -4.90 -26.49 -0.62
C SER A 22 -5.12 -26.24 -2.12
N ILE A 23 -6.14 -25.45 -2.48
CA ILE A 23 -6.43 -25.09 -3.87
C ILE A 23 -5.23 -24.34 -4.47
N LYS A 24 -4.74 -24.80 -5.61
CA LYS A 24 -3.65 -24.13 -6.34
C LYS A 24 -4.15 -22.88 -7.03
N LEU A 25 -3.43 -21.78 -6.88
CA LEU A 25 -3.79 -20.52 -7.52
C LEU A 25 -3.65 -20.55 -9.04
N THR A 26 -2.80 -21.44 -9.57
CA THR A 26 -2.67 -21.66 -11.03
C THR A 26 -3.92 -22.24 -11.67
N ASP A 27 -4.78 -22.88 -10.87
CA ASP A 27 -5.99 -23.56 -11.34
C ASP A 27 -7.24 -22.68 -11.16
N VAL A 28 -7.04 -21.44 -10.68
CA VAL A 28 -8.10 -20.49 -10.34
C VAL A 28 -7.97 -19.25 -11.21
N ASP A 29 -9.05 -18.89 -11.90
CA ASP A 29 -9.15 -17.56 -12.51
C ASP A 29 -9.49 -16.53 -11.42
N LEU A 30 -8.48 -15.81 -10.95
CA LEU A 30 -8.65 -14.77 -9.93
C LEU A 30 -9.34 -13.50 -10.46
N SER A 31 -9.63 -13.40 -11.76
CA SER A 31 -10.45 -12.33 -12.32
C SER A 31 -11.95 -12.66 -12.28
N ASP A 32 -12.31 -13.94 -12.13
CA ASP A 32 -13.69 -14.39 -11.94
C ASP A 32 -14.10 -14.30 -10.47
N MET A 33 -14.93 -13.31 -10.15
CA MET A 33 -15.37 -13.06 -8.78
C MET A 33 -16.35 -14.11 -8.25
N ASP A 34 -17.05 -14.84 -9.12
CA ASP A 34 -17.91 -15.94 -8.69
C ASP A 34 -17.05 -17.12 -8.19
N THR A 35 -15.98 -17.45 -8.92
CA THR A 35 -14.99 -18.44 -8.48
C THR A 35 -14.32 -18.02 -7.17
N VAL A 36 -13.87 -16.77 -7.06
CA VAL A 36 -13.25 -16.25 -5.81
C VAL A 36 -14.22 -16.33 -4.64
N GLN A 37 -15.49 -15.97 -4.83
CA GLN A 37 -16.53 -16.04 -3.80
C GLN A 37 -16.82 -17.50 -3.40
N GLY A 38 -16.80 -18.43 -4.36
CA GLY A 38 -16.91 -19.87 -4.12
C GLY A 38 -15.80 -20.40 -3.22
N ILE A 39 -14.54 -20.06 -3.49
CA ILE A 39 -13.39 -20.42 -2.64
C ILE A 39 -13.53 -19.79 -1.26
N ARG A 40 -13.86 -18.49 -1.21
CA ARG A 40 -14.03 -17.74 0.04
C ARG A 40 -15.08 -18.36 0.96
N SER A 41 -16.18 -18.87 0.42
CA SER A 41 -17.27 -19.48 1.20
C SER A 41 -16.89 -20.81 1.86
N GLN A 42 -15.84 -21.48 1.36
CA GLN A 42 -15.31 -22.73 1.90
C GLN A 42 -14.21 -22.50 2.95
N LEU A 43 -13.70 -21.27 3.07
CA LEU A 43 -12.73 -20.87 4.08
C LEU A 43 -13.45 -20.46 5.37
N SER A 44 -12.69 -20.42 6.49
CA SER A 44 -13.18 -19.77 7.70
C SER A 44 -13.49 -18.29 7.42
N ALA A 45 -14.39 -17.66 8.20
CA ALA A 45 -14.76 -16.27 7.98
C ALA A 45 -13.56 -15.30 7.96
N ASN A 46 -12.55 -15.57 8.80
CA ASN A 46 -11.32 -14.78 8.86
C ASN A 46 -10.43 -15.02 7.62
N ASP A 47 -10.16 -16.28 7.30
CA ASP A 47 -9.33 -16.65 6.14
C ASP A 47 -9.96 -16.16 4.83
N GLY A 48 -11.28 -16.28 4.70
CA GLY A 48 -12.01 -15.79 3.54
C GLY A 48 -11.92 -14.27 3.36
N ALA A 49 -11.85 -13.50 4.45
CA ALA A 49 -11.63 -12.05 4.37
C ALA A 49 -10.19 -11.72 3.94
N ILE A 50 -9.20 -12.45 4.47
CA ILE A 50 -7.79 -12.26 4.11
C ILE A 50 -7.54 -12.66 2.65
N PHE A 51 -8.10 -13.78 2.21
CA PHE A 51 -8.02 -14.21 0.81
C PHE A 51 -8.66 -13.18 -0.13
N ALA A 52 -9.81 -12.59 0.23
CA ALA A 52 -10.38 -11.50 -0.56
C ALA A 52 -9.44 -10.28 -0.64
N ASN A 53 -8.75 -9.94 0.46
CA ASN A 53 -7.74 -8.86 0.47
C ASN A 53 -6.56 -9.19 -0.46
N TYR A 54 -6.09 -10.44 -0.45
CA TYR A 54 -5.08 -10.93 -1.41
C TYR A 54 -5.52 -10.69 -2.86
N VAL A 55 -6.70 -11.17 -3.23
CA VAL A 55 -7.23 -11.07 -4.59
C VAL A 55 -7.32 -9.61 -5.02
N VAL A 56 -7.85 -8.73 -4.17
CA VAL A 56 -8.06 -7.32 -4.52
C VAL A 56 -6.77 -6.51 -4.56
N LYS A 57 -5.85 -6.69 -3.61
CA LYS A 57 -4.68 -5.80 -3.48
C LYS A 57 -3.39 -6.37 -4.02
N HIS A 58 -3.22 -7.68 -4.01
CA HIS A 58 -1.93 -8.32 -4.22
C HIS A 58 -1.89 -9.22 -5.46
N SER A 59 -3.03 -9.60 -6.02
CA SER A 59 -3.08 -10.26 -7.32
C SER A 59 -2.69 -9.29 -8.44
N LEU A 60 -1.80 -9.74 -9.33
CA LEU A 60 -1.37 -8.98 -10.51
C LEU A 60 -2.51 -8.71 -11.50
N THR A 61 -3.57 -9.51 -11.46
CA THR A 61 -4.75 -9.37 -12.33
C THR A 61 -5.77 -8.35 -11.79
N SER A 62 -5.58 -7.85 -10.56
CA SER A 62 -6.52 -6.92 -9.96
C SER A 62 -6.35 -5.50 -10.48
N ALA A 63 -7.48 -4.82 -10.74
CA ALA A 63 -7.52 -3.39 -11.04
C ALA A 63 -7.06 -2.52 -9.84
N SER A 64 -7.02 -3.08 -8.63
CA SER A 64 -6.58 -2.40 -7.39
C SER A 64 -5.23 -2.93 -6.88
N PHE A 65 -4.42 -3.50 -7.76
CA PHE A 65 -3.09 -3.98 -7.42
C PHE A 65 -2.22 -2.88 -6.78
N CYS A 66 -1.61 -3.17 -5.63
CA CYS A 66 -0.84 -2.19 -4.86
C CYS A 66 0.57 -1.90 -5.42
N GLY A 67 0.92 -2.46 -6.57
CA GLY A 67 2.23 -2.32 -7.19
C GLY A 67 3.29 -3.30 -6.67
N HIS A 68 2.97 -4.09 -5.63
CA HIS A 68 3.92 -5.00 -4.98
C HIS A 68 3.35 -6.43 -4.90
N PRO A 69 3.91 -7.40 -5.65
CA PRO A 69 3.47 -8.78 -5.56
C PRO A 69 3.89 -9.37 -4.22
N LEU A 70 3.03 -10.22 -3.64
CA LEU A 70 3.41 -11.01 -2.48
C LEU A 70 4.25 -12.20 -2.90
N VAL A 71 5.41 -12.33 -2.26
CA VAL A 71 6.36 -13.42 -2.48
C VAL A 71 6.80 -14.01 -1.15
N ASP A 72 7.18 -15.27 -1.16
CA ASP A 72 7.78 -15.97 -0.03
C ASP A 72 9.23 -15.46 0.23
N PRO A 73 9.90 -15.94 1.30
CA PRO A 73 11.28 -15.55 1.60
C PRO A 73 12.31 -15.90 0.51
N ASN A 74 11.96 -16.78 -0.42
CA ASN A 74 12.81 -17.16 -1.56
C ASN A 74 12.48 -16.36 -2.83
N GLY A 75 11.52 -15.44 -2.77
CA GLY A 75 11.08 -14.60 -3.89
C GLY A 75 10.05 -15.26 -4.82
N TYR A 76 9.43 -16.37 -4.42
CA TYR A 76 8.41 -17.05 -5.23
C TYR A 76 6.98 -16.59 -4.88
N PRO A 77 6.07 -16.49 -5.87
CA PRO A 77 4.67 -16.20 -5.60
C PRO A 77 4.00 -17.37 -4.84
N PRO A 78 2.90 -17.11 -4.10
CA PRO A 78 2.15 -18.18 -3.46
C PRO A 78 1.58 -19.14 -4.51
N LYS A 79 1.68 -20.43 -4.23
CA LYS A 79 1.18 -21.51 -5.10
C LYS A 79 -0.23 -21.91 -4.73
N THR A 80 -0.63 -21.69 -3.48
CA THR A 80 -1.92 -22.10 -2.94
C THR A 80 -2.67 -20.95 -2.30
N VAL A 81 -3.98 -21.12 -2.12
CA VAL A 81 -4.82 -20.19 -1.35
C VAL A 81 -4.29 -20.00 0.07
N GLY A 82 -3.85 -21.09 0.72
CA GLY A 82 -3.27 -21.05 2.07
C GLY A 82 -2.01 -20.19 2.17
N GLU A 83 -1.07 -20.39 1.23
CA GLU A 83 0.16 -19.58 1.15
C GLU A 83 -0.15 -18.10 0.89
N ALA A 84 -1.13 -17.81 0.03
CA ALA A 84 -1.54 -16.44 -0.26
C ALA A 84 -2.13 -15.74 0.97
N ILE A 85 -2.94 -16.46 1.77
CA ILE A 85 -3.48 -15.97 3.03
C ILE A 85 -2.34 -15.66 4.00
N GLU A 86 -1.40 -16.58 4.18
CA GLU A 86 -0.27 -16.42 5.10
C GLU A 86 0.60 -15.20 4.74
N LEU A 87 0.95 -15.05 3.46
CA LEU A 87 1.71 -13.89 2.99
C LEU A 87 0.93 -12.58 3.18
N THR A 88 -0.39 -12.60 2.99
CA THR A 88 -1.24 -11.41 3.18
C THR A 88 -1.31 -11.01 4.65
N ILE A 89 -1.38 -11.97 5.58
CA ILE A 89 -1.33 -11.68 7.02
C ILE A 89 -0.02 -10.96 7.38
N VAL A 90 1.11 -11.48 6.90
CA VAL A 90 2.43 -10.89 7.18
C VAL A 90 2.48 -9.46 6.63
N ARG A 91 2.08 -9.25 5.37
CA ARG A 91 2.06 -7.92 4.76
C ARG A 91 1.12 -6.96 5.49
N ASP A 92 -0.10 -7.37 5.80
CA ASP A 92 -1.06 -6.51 6.49
C ASP A 92 -0.57 -6.11 7.90
N ALA A 93 0.20 -6.97 8.56
CA ALA A 93 0.84 -6.69 9.83
C ALA A 93 1.99 -5.68 9.68
N GLU A 94 2.84 -5.83 8.67
CA GLU A 94 3.90 -4.88 8.32
C GLU A 94 3.30 -3.50 8.00
N ASP A 95 2.35 -3.43 7.08
CA ASP A 95 1.67 -2.19 6.69
C ASP A 95 1.00 -1.52 7.90
N ARG A 96 0.46 -2.31 8.83
CA ARG A 96 -0.13 -1.78 10.07
C ARG A 96 0.96 -1.23 10.99
N ALA A 97 2.07 -1.94 11.15
CA ALA A 97 3.20 -1.48 11.95
C ALA A 97 3.78 -0.17 11.38
N GLU A 98 3.93 -0.07 10.06
CA GLU A 98 4.35 1.15 9.37
C GLU A 98 3.37 2.31 9.61
N ARG A 99 2.06 2.09 9.45
CA ARG A 99 1.05 3.11 9.74
C ARG A 99 1.07 3.57 11.19
N ILE A 100 1.30 2.67 12.14
CA ILE A 100 1.42 3.01 13.56
C ILE A 100 2.71 3.81 13.80
N ALA A 101 3.84 3.36 13.25
CA ALA A 101 5.11 4.04 13.33
C ALA A 101 5.04 5.45 12.72
N ALA A 102 4.33 5.63 11.61
CA ALA A 102 4.10 6.92 10.96
C ALA A 102 3.22 7.86 11.80
N ARG A 103 2.34 7.32 12.65
CA ARG A 103 1.47 8.08 13.57
C ARG A 103 2.14 8.39 14.90
N ARG A 104 3.38 7.95 15.15
CA ARG A 104 4.07 8.25 16.40
C ARG A 104 4.20 9.76 16.56
N PRO A 105 4.00 10.32 17.76
CA PRO A 105 4.29 11.72 18.02
C PRO A 105 5.75 12.00 17.64
N LYS A 106 5.94 12.92 16.69
CA LYS A 106 7.27 13.40 16.33
C LYS A 106 7.76 14.33 17.44
N ASN A 107 9.03 14.18 17.83
CA ASN A 107 9.62 15.10 18.79
C ASN A 107 9.86 16.48 18.12
N SER A 108 10.18 17.49 18.93
CA SER A 108 10.33 18.87 18.43
C SER A 108 11.48 19.04 17.43
N TRP A 109 12.52 18.19 17.49
CA TRP A 109 13.62 18.19 16.54
C TRP A 109 13.19 17.54 15.21
N GLU A 110 12.50 16.40 15.25
CA GLU A 110 11.97 15.73 14.05
C GLU A 110 11.01 16.63 13.26
N LEU A 111 10.14 17.37 13.95
CA LEU A 111 9.24 18.33 13.31
C LEU A 111 10.01 19.49 12.63
N LYS A 112 11.10 19.94 13.25
CA LYS A 112 11.96 20.96 12.64
C LYS A 112 12.75 20.40 11.47
N GLN A 113 13.21 19.16 11.54
CA GLN A 113 13.87 18.53 10.41
C GLN A 113 12.92 18.36 9.23
N GLU A 114 11.71 17.85 9.45
CA GLU A 114 10.69 17.72 8.40
C GLU A 114 10.37 19.07 7.75
N ARG A 115 10.17 20.11 8.56
CA ARG A 115 9.92 21.45 8.02
C ARG A 115 11.13 22.04 7.30
N TRP A 116 12.35 21.69 7.67
CA TRP A 116 13.54 22.04 6.91
C TRP A 116 13.57 21.32 5.55
N ASP A 117 13.29 20.01 5.54
CA ASP A 117 13.26 19.19 4.33
C ASP A 117 12.19 19.69 3.35
N ASP A 118 11.01 20.08 3.84
CA ASP A 118 9.96 20.72 3.04
C ASP A 118 10.45 22.00 2.35
N LEU A 119 11.16 22.87 3.08
CA LEU A 119 11.70 24.13 2.53
C LEU A 119 12.77 23.86 1.46
N VAL A 120 13.61 22.85 1.67
CA VAL A 120 14.61 22.42 0.69
C VAL A 120 13.92 21.90 -0.58
N SER A 121 12.92 21.03 -0.43
CA SER A 121 12.14 20.51 -1.55
C SER A 121 11.46 21.62 -2.33
N GLU A 122 10.85 22.61 -1.65
CA GLU A 122 10.23 23.75 -2.32
C GLU A 122 11.25 24.58 -3.12
N ARG A 123 12.43 24.82 -2.56
CA ARG A 123 13.52 25.52 -3.27
C ARG A 123 13.94 24.76 -4.52
N ASP A 124 14.09 23.44 -4.43
CA ASP A 124 14.54 22.62 -5.54
C ASP A 124 13.49 22.60 -6.67
N MET A 125 12.18 22.52 -6.35
CA MET A 125 11.10 22.66 -7.33
C MET A 125 11.12 24.03 -8.05
N LEU A 126 11.50 25.12 -7.36
CA LEU A 126 11.65 26.44 -7.98
C LEU A 126 12.86 26.51 -8.91
N ILE A 127 13.96 25.84 -8.57
CA ILE A 127 15.14 25.73 -9.44
C ILE A 127 14.79 24.96 -10.71
N ASP A 128 14.06 23.85 -10.59
CA ASP A 128 13.57 23.09 -11.73
C ASP A 128 12.65 23.92 -12.62
N SER A 129 11.74 24.68 -12.00
CA SER A 129 10.83 25.58 -12.72
C SER A 129 11.60 26.68 -13.49
N GLN A 130 12.65 27.26 -12.90
CA GLN A 130 13.54 28.20 -13.62
C GLN A 130 14.27 27.52 -14.77
N SER A 131 14.78 26.31 -14.56
CA SER A 131 15.47 25.53 -15.58
C SER A 131 14.55 25.23 -16.76
N MET A 132 13.28 24.91 -16.50
CA MET A 132 12.25 24.72 -17.52
C MET A 132 11.94 26.01 -18.28
N LEU A 133 11.84 27.15 -17.60
CA LEU A 133 11.64 28.45 -18.25
C LEU A 133 12.80 28.80 -19.18
N LEU A 134 14.05 28.62 -18.72
CA LEU A 134 15.24 28.81 -19.54
C LEU A 134 15.27 27.88 -20.74
N ALA A 135 14.95 26.60 -20.56
CA ALA A 135 14.92 25.64 -21.66
C ALA A 135 13.88 26.03 -22.73
N LYS A 136 12.75 26.62 -22.32
CA LYS A 136 11.65 27.00 -23.20
C LYS A 136 11.85 28.36 -23.89
N HIS A 137 12.42 29.34 -23.19
CA HIS A 137 12.46 30.74 -23.64
C HIS A 137 13.89 31.28 -23.81
N GLY A 138 14.92 30.49 -23.53
CA GLY A 138 16.31 30.95 -23.52
C GLY A 138 16.52 32.09 -22.52
N SER A 139 17.42 33.02 -22.83
CA SER A 139 17.71 34.19 -21.99
C SER A 139 16.52 35.16 -21.84
N GLU A 140 15.52 35.10 -22.72
CA GLU A 140 14.31 35.92 -22.60
C GLU A 140 13.44 35.51 -21.39
N ALA A 141 13.63 34.30 -20.86
CA ALA A 141 12.96 33.83 -19.65
C ALA A 141 13.11 34.81 -18.48
N GLU A 142 14.27 35.45 -18.33
CA GLU A 142 14.58 36.35 -17.21
C GLU A 142 13.71 37.62 -17.17
N ARG A 143 13.09 37.98 -18.29
CA ARG A 143 12.18 39.11 -18.43
C ARG A 143 10.72 38.75 -18.12
N LEU A 144 10.41 37.46 -18.01
CA LEU A 144 9.05 36.99 -17.76
C LEU A 144 8.62 37.30 -16.32
N PRO A 145 7.34 37.68 -16.09
CA PRO A 145 6.80 37.84 -14.74
C PRO A 145 6.97 36.59 -13.86
N GLU A 146 6.84 35.40 -14.46
CA GLU A 146 7.01 34.11 -13.79
C GLU A 146 8.42 33.94 -13.24
N TRP A 147 9.45 34.36 -13.99
CA TRP A 147 10.83 34.33 -13.53
C TRP A 147 11.02 35.20 -12.29
N LYS A 148 10.51 36.43 -12.32
CA LYS A 148 10.58 37.36 -11.18
C LYS A 148 9.83 36.85 -9.96
N SER A 149 8.69 36.19 -10.16
CA SER A 149 7.97 35.52 -9.09
C SER A 149 8.79 34.40 -8.46
N ILE A 150 9.46 33.56 -9.28
CA ILE A 150 10.32 32.49 -8.78
C ILE A 150 11.52 33.06 -8.01
N GLU A 151 12.20 34.09 -8.54
CA GLU A 151 13.33 34.75 -7.85
C GLU A 151 12.92 35.27 -6.47
N ALA A 152 11.79 35.97 -6.38
CA ALA A 152 11.27 36.49 -5.11
C ALA A 152 10.98 35.37 -4.10
N ARG A 153 10.36 34.26 -4.56
CA ARG A 153 10.09 33.11 -3.70
C ARG A 153 11.37 32.39 -3.25
N LYS A 154 12.39 32.29 -4.12
CA LYS A 154 13.69 31.70 -3.75
C LYS A 154 14.36 32.51 -2.64
N VAL A 155 14.33 33.84 -2.71
CA VAL A 155 14.89 34.72 -1.67
C VAL A 155 14.16 34.53 -0.33
N ASP A 156 12.82 34.46 -0.34
CA ASP A 156 12.03 34.17 0.88
C ASP A 156 12.43 32.81 1.50
N LEU A 157 12.49 31.76 0.68
CA LEU A 157 12.87 30.42 1.12
C LEU A 157 14.29 30.37 1.69
N GLU A 158 15.24 31.06 1.06
CA GLU A 158 16.62 31.16 1.56
C GLU A 158 16.71 31.88 2.91
N SER A 159 15.87 32.89 3.15
CA SER A 159 15.76 33.54 4.47
C SER A 159 15.24 32.55 5.52
N ARG A 160 14.14 31.87 5.23
CA ARG A 160 13.51 30.89 6.13
C ARG A 160 14.44 29.71 6.44
N LEU A 161 15.14 29.19 5.44
CA LEU A 161 16.18 28.19 5.64
C LEU A 161 17.28 28.74 6.55
N ARG A 162 17.81 29.94 6.32
CA ARG A 162 18.86 30.53 7.16
C ARG A 162 18.45 30.68 8.62
N GLU A 163 17.22 31.14 8.86
CA GLU A 163 16.64 31.28 10.21
C GLU A 163 16.46 29.93 10.90
N MET A 164 16.07 28.90 10.15
CA MET A 164 15.77 27.58 10.71
C MET A 164 17.03 26.74 10.96
N LYS A 165 18.10 26.95 10.19
CA LYS A 165 19.35 26.17 10.22
C LYS A 165 19.90 25.92 11.65
N PRO A 166 19.98 26.93 12.54
CA PRO A 166 20.49 26.72 13.90
C PRO A 166 19.63 25.76 14.72
N THR A 167 18.33 25.72 14.48
CA THR A 167 17.38 24.90 15.25
C THR A 167 17.39 23.42 14.88
N VAL A 168 17.96 23.09 13.70
CA VAL A 168 18.06 21.74 13.16
C VAL A 168 19.45 21.14 13.39
N PHE A 169 20.51 21.97 13.27
CA PHE A 169 21.90 21.49 13.20
C PHE A 169 22.83 21.92 14.35
N LYS A 170 22.38 22.73 15.32
CA LYS A 170 23.21 23.12 16.49
C LYS A 170 22.81 22.41 17.79
N SER A 171 22.30 21.19 17.68
CA SER A 171 22.01 20.30 18.82
C SER A 171 23.30 19.85 19.52
#